data_AF-A0A956GFT5-F1
#
_entry.id   AF-A0A956GFT5-F1
#
_cell.length_a   1.000
_cell.length_b   1.000
_cell.length_c   1.000
_cell.angle_alpha   90.00
_cell.angle_beta   90.00
_cell.angle_gamma   90.00
#
_symmetry.space_group_name_H-M   'P 1'
#
loop_
_entity.id
_entity.type
_entity.pdbx_description
1 polymer ?
#
loop_
_entity_poly.entity_id
_entity_poly.type
_entity_poly.pdbx_seq_one_letter_code
_entity_poly.pdbx_strand_id
1 'polypeptide(L)'
;MSCTTNTKTKTKACLCLTVGGALALCTLGVGVGAAQAKGKDSKAAPPDLLSAYKKEFAFLEAQKRALEQRLAALAKHNARTVAAAEAKVNALQVQLIGLRGKADGAERDLRAAERKLPADDDGDRLADTLERARASLAKLGLKLPAAKKGDTDAQAAALQRAFEQAAPALAQLGAVRVTPGHFFISDGSRVSGKLVHVGAVATFGISNDGRHAGGLIGWVIVVLGLAALAMILGRVLILGVAAARGRGLADAFESLVRMGRLDEARSAARRAGGSIGRVLRATLDGIELPREQLEDRVSEAMLAEQPRL
;
A
#
# COMPACT_ATOMS: atom_id res chain seq x y z
N MET A 1 11.62 -0.46 -49.53
CA MET A 1 11.24 -1.42 -48.47
C MET A 1 10.18 -0.70 -47.63
N SER A 2 8.90 -0.81 -47.97
CA SER A 2 8.02 -2.01 -47.86
C SER A 2 7.55 -2.19 -46.41
N CYS A 3 6.30 -1.87 -46.08
CA CYS A 3 5.09 -2.68 -46.29
C CYS A 3 5.05 -3.91 -45.35
N THR A 4 4.24 -3.84 -44.29
CA THR A 4 2.97 -4.60 -44.11
C THR A 4 3.18 -6.03 -43.56
N THR A 5 2.22 -6.80 -43.04
CA THR A 5 0.73 -6.76 -43.01
C THR A 5 0.25 -7.59 -41.78
N ASN A 6 -0.70 -7.14 -40.95
CA ASN A 6 -2.14 -7.48 -41.00
C ASN A 6 -2.53 -8.94 -40.64
N THR A 7 -3.47 -9.14 -39.68
CA THR A 7 -4.73 -9.92 -39.84
C THR A 7 -5.57 -9.88 -38.53
N LYS A 8 -6.80 -9.33 -38.55
CA LYS A 8 -8.14 -10.00 -38.58
C LYS A 8 -8.54 -10.69 -37.25
N THR A 9 -9.78 -10.64 -36.72
CA THR A 9 -11.10 -10.07 -37.15
C THR A 9 -12.00 -9.88 -35.88
N LYS A 10 -13.31 -9.59 -35.82
CA LYS A 10 -14.48 -9.61 -36.75
C LYS A 10 -15.62 -8.71 -36.19
N THR A 11 -16.41 -8.06 -37.07
CA THR A 11 -17.88 -7.73 -37.00
C THR A 11 -18.60 -7.44 -35.67
N LYS A 12 -19.56 -6.50 -35.53
CA LYS A 12 -20.46 -5.74 -36.47
C LYS A 12 -21.09 -4.55 -35.65
N ALA A 13 -21.85 -3.55 -36.14
CA ALA A 13 -22.39 -3.15 -37.46
C ALA A 13 -22.76 -1.63 -37.49
N CYS A 14 -23.20 -1.13 -38.66
CA CYS A 14 -24.28 -0.17 -38.98
C CYS A 14 -24.83 0.85 -37.93
N LEU A 15 -25.13 2.12 -38.27
CA LEU A 15 -24.95 2.88 -39.54
C LEU A 15 -25.03 4.44 -39.32
N CYS A 16 -24.68 5.20 -40.36
CA CYS A 16 -24.71 6.66 -40.60
C CYS A 16 -25.92 7.48 -40.06
N LEU A 17 -25.82 8.80 -39.78
CA LEU A 17 -25.61 9.96 -40.69
C LEU A 17 -26.74 10.07 -41.77
N THR A 18 -27.30 11.22 -42.16
CA THR A 18 -26.82 12.63 -42.09
C THR A 18 -27.98 13.67 -42.08
N VAL A 19 -27.66 14.87 -41.56
CA VAL A 19 -28.10 16.24 -41.92
C VAL A 19 -29.02 16.45 -43.16
N GLY A 20 -30.18 17.10 -42.92
CA GLY A 20 -30.66 18.37 -43.53
C GLY A 20 -30.96 18.54 -45.04
N GLY A 21 -32.06 19.26 -45.38
CA GLY A 21 -32.18 20.01 -46.65
C GLY A 21 -33.55 20.12 -47.34
N ALA A 22 -34.09 21.35 -47.42
CA ALA A 22 -34.78 21.99 -48.56
C ALA A 22 -36.03 21.41 -49.29
N LEU A 23 -37.04 22.30 -49.42
CA LEU A 23 -37.90 22.61 -50.60
C LEU A 23 -38.91 21.62 -51.24
N ALA A 24 -40.18 22.06 -51.22
CA ALA A 24 -41.02 22.45 -52.38
C ALA A 24 -41.98 21.48 -53.14
N LEU A 25 -43.23 21.99 -53.25
CA LEU A 25 -44.16 21.98 -54.41
C LEU A 25 -45.07 20.75 -54.74
N CYS A 26 -46.10 21.08 -55.53
CA CYS A 26 -47.18 20.27 -56.14
C CYS A 26 -48.21 19.67 -55.14
N THR A 27 -49.52 19.98 -55.12
CA THR A 27 -50.60 20.31 -56.11
C THR A 27 -51.34 19.10 -56.70
N LEU A 28 -52.58 19.34 -57.16
CA LEU A 28 -53.66 18.38 -57.52
C LEU A 28 -54.40 17.78 -56.29
N GLY A 29 -55.71 17.53 -56.33
CA GLY A 29 -56.72 17.86 -57.34
C GLY A 29 -57.98 16.95 -57.24
N VAL A 30 -59.11 17.38 -57.83
CA VAL A 30 -60.42 16.65 -57.90
C VAL A 30 -61.16 16.57 -56.53
N GLY A 31 -62.50 16.67 -56.45
CA GLY A 31 -63.51 16.93 -57.47
C GLY A 31 -64.91 17.21 -56.87
N VAL A 32 -65.86 17.66 -57.70
CA VAL A 32 -67.20 18.11 -57.28
C VAL A 32 -68.23 16.97 -57.29
N GLY A 33 -69.15 16.97 -56.32
CA GLY A 33 -70.38 16.19 -56.36
C GLY A 33 -71.54 16.96 -55.69
N ALA A 34 -72.59 17.27 -56.46
CA ALA A 34 -73.76 18.00 -55.96
C ALA A 34 -75.05 17.26 -56.34
N ALA A 35 -75.99 17.18 -55.40
CA ALA A 35 -77.34 16.66 -55.63
C ALA A 35 -78.35 17.41 -54.75
N GLN A 36 -79.49 17.81 -55.32
CA GLN A 36 -80.60 18.43 -54.60
C GLN A 36 -81.72 17.42 -54.34
N ALA A 37 -82.34 17.50 -53.15
CA ALA A 37 -83.66 16.91 -52.91
C ALA A 37 -84.47 17.80 -51.95
N LYS A 38 -85.79 17.84 -52.15
CA LYS A 38 -86.71 18.82 -51.53
C LYS A 38 -87.12 18.43 -50.10
N GLY A 39 -87.11 19.42 -49.20
CA GLY A 39 -88.35 19.93 -48.60
C GLY A 39 -88.82 19.41 -47.23
N LYS A 40 -89.36 20.37 -46.47
CA LYS A 40 -90.31 20.29 -45.33
C LYS A 40 -89.79 19.96 -43.90
N ASP A 41 -89.99 20.97 -43.06
CA ASP A 41 -90.71 20.94 -41.77
C ASP A 41 -90.12 20.20 -40.55
N SER A 42 -89.49 21.02 -39.69
CA SER A 42 -89.80 21.18 -38.25
C SER A 42 -89.39 20.14 -37.17
N LYS A 43 -88.66 20.68 -36.18
CA LYS A 43 -88.42 20.22 -34.79
C LYS A 43 -87.42 19.06 -34.53
N ALA A 44 -86.76 19.21 -33.38
CA ALA A 44 -85.68 18.39 -32.81
C ALA A 44 -84.37 18.34 -33.64
N ALA A 45 -83.23 18.48 -32.95
CA ALA A 45 -81.95 18.14 -33.54
C ALA A 45 -81.85 16.60 -33.65
N PRO A 46 -81.34 16.04 -34.76
CA PRO A 46 -81.25 14.59 -34.93
C PRO A 46 -80.37 13.96 -33.84
N PRO A 47 -80.70 12.76 -33.35
CA PRO A 47 -80.01 12.13 -32.21
C PRO A 47 -78.52 11.86 -32.47
N ASP A 48 -78.12 11.79 -33.75
CA ASP A 48 -76.73 11.63 -34.18
C ASP A 48 -75.82 12.80 -33.76
N LEU A 49 -76.23 14.05 -33.98
CA LEU A 49 -75.47 15.25 -33.61
C LEU A 49 -75.25 15.35 -32.10
N LEU A 50 -76.25 14.99 -31.30
CA LEU A 50 -76.12 14.93 -29.83
C LEU A 50 -75.13 13.82 -29.41
N SER A 51 -75.06 12.72 -30.16
CA SER A 51 -74.09 11.64 -29.93
C SER A 51 -72.66 12.09 -30.24
N ALA A 52 -72.46 12.86 -31.31
CA ALA A 52 -71.18 13.41 -31.71
C ALA A 52 -70.66 14.39 -30.64
N TYR A 53 -71.49 15.35 -30.22
CA TYR A 53 -71.11 16.32 -29.18
C TYR A 53 -70.68 15.66 -27.86
N LYS A 54 -71.36 14.58 -27.44
CA LYS A 54 -70.98 13.81 -26.24
C LYS A 54 -69.64 13.10 -26.38
N LYS A 55 -69.28 12.61 -27.58
CA LYS A 55 -67.96 12.00 -27.85
C LYS A 55 -66.85 13.04 -27.80
N GLU A 56 -67.04 14.19 -28.45
CA GLU A 56 -66.06 15.28 -28.44
C GLU A 56 -65.87 15.86 -27.03
N PHE A 57 -66.95 16.04 -26.26
CA PHE A 57 -66.85 16.47 -24.86
C PHE A 57 -66.03 15.48 -24.01
N ALA A 58 -66.31 14.18 -24.11
CA ALA A 58 -65.56 13.16 -23.37
C ALA A 58 -64.07 13.09 -23.80
N PHE A 59 -63.78 13.31 -25.09
CA PHE A 59 -62.42 13.38 -25.61
C PHE A 59 -61.67 14.62 -25.10
N LEU A 60 -62.30 15.79 -25.13
CA LEU A 60 -61.75 17.04 -24.58
C LEU A 60 -61.52 16.95 -23.06
N GLU A 61 -62.43 16.33 -22.31
CA GLU A 61 -62.24 16.11 -20.88
C GLU A 61 -61.08 15.13 -20.62
N ALA A 62 -60.96 14.06 -21.40
CA ALA A 62 -59.82 13.14 -21.32
C ALA A 62 -58.49 13.83 -21.66
N GLN A 63 -58.45 14.68 -22.70
CA GLN A 63 -57.28 15.49 -23.04
C GLN A 63 -56.90 16.45 -21.90
N LYS A 64 -57.88 17.16 -21.31
CA LYS A 64 -57.66 18.05 -20.17
C LYS A 64 -57.05 17.28 -18.99
N ARG A 65 -57.66 16.18 -18.58
CA ARG A 65 -57.15 15.32 -17.48
C ARG A 65 -55.74 14.80 -17.77
N ALA A 66 -55.44 14.42 -19.01
CA ALA A 66 -54.10 13.97 -19.42
C ALA A 66 -53.05 15.10 -19.40
N LEU A 67 -53.43 16.33 -19.76
CA LEU A 67 -52.58 17.51 -19.65
C LEU A 67 -52.31 17.89 -18.19
N GLU A 68 -53.34 17.88 -17.34
CA GLU A 68 -53.22 18.11 -15.89
C GLU A 68 -52.29 17.08 -15.23
N GLN A 69 -52.42 15.80 -15.57
CA GLN A 69 -51.52 14.74 -15.12
C GLN A 69 -50.06 14.96 -15.60
N ARG A 70 -49.85 15.35 -16.86
CA ARG A 70 -48.50 15.68 -17.38
C ARG A 70 -47.90 16.89 -16.68
N LEU A 71 -48.68 17.92 -16.40
CA LEU A 71 -48.24 19.14 -15.71
C LEU A 71 -47.85 18.83 -14.25
N ALA A 72 -48.66 18.04 -13.54
CA ALA A 72 -48.35 17.55 -12.20
C ALA A 72 -47.09 16.66 -12.18
N ALA A 73 -46.91 15.78 -13.18
CA ALA A 73 -45.71 14.95 -13.31
C ALA A 73 -44.44 15.79 -13.58
N LEU A 74 -44.52 16.79 -14.46
CA LEU A 74 -43.45 17.75 -14.74
C LEU A 74 -43.09 18.58 -13.49
N ALA A 75 -44.08 19.10 -12.77
CA ALA A 75 -43.84 19.84 -11.52
C ALA A 75 -43.14 18.96 -10.47
N LYS A 76 -43.58 17.71 -10.31
CA LYS A 76 -42.98 16.73 -9.38
C LYS A 76 -41.58 16.28 -9.81
N HIS A 77 -41.31 16.19 -11.11
CA HIS A 77 -39.97 15.95 -11.65
C HIS A 77 -39.05 17.13 -11.36
N ASN A 78 -39.48 18.35 -11.68
CA ASN A 78 -38.66 19.55 -11.55
C ASN A 78 -38.36 19.89 -10.08
N ALA A 79 -39.32 19.71 -9.17
CA ALA A 79 -39.10 19.83 -7.73
C ALA A 79 -38.03 18.83 -7.23
N ARG A 80 -38.03 17.60 -7.75
CA ARG A 80 -37.00 16.60 -7.43
C ARG A 80 -35.63 16.96 -7.99
N THR A 81 -35.54 17.49 -9.21
CA THR A 81 -34.24 17.89 -9.79
C THR A 81 -33.66 19.12 -9.11
N VAL A 82 -34.50 20.08 -8.69
CA VAL A 82 -34.06 21.24 -7.88
C VAL A 82 -33.53 20.79 -6.52
N ALA A 83 -34.31 20.02 -5.75
CA ALA A 83 -33.86 19.51 -4.45
C ALA A 83 -32.58 18.64 -4.56
N ALA A 84 -32.44 17.85 -5.62
CA ALA A 84 -31.22 17.07 -5.87
C ALA A 84 -30.02 17.91 -6.34
N ALA A 85 -30.24 19.10 -6.90
CA ALA A 85 -29.18 20.06 -7.22
C ALA A 85 -28.75 20.84 -5.97
N GLU A 86 -29.70 21.33 -5.17
CA GLU A 86 -29.45 22.00 -3.89
C GLU A 86 -28.67 21.10 -2.92
N ALA A 87 -29.06 19.83 -2.79
CA ALA A 87 -28.34 18.85 -1.98
C ALA A 87 -26.87 18.67 -2.44
N LYS A 88 -26.60 18.71 -3.75
CA LYS A 88 -25.25 18.64 -4.30
C LYS A 88 -24.46 19.92 -4.04
N VAL A 89 -25.07 21.10 -4.17
CA VAL A 89 -24.45 22.39 -3.86
C VAL A 89 -24.03 22.42 -2.38
N ASN A 90 -24.92 22.03 -1.47
CA ASN A 90 -24.63 21.99 -0.04
C ASN A 90 -23.50 21.00 0.29
N ALA A 91 -23.50 19.81 -0.32
CA ALA A 91 -22.42 18.82 -0.16
C ALA A 91 -21.07 19.34 -0.68
N LEU A 92 -21.05 20.00 -1.85
CA LEU A 92 -19.84 20.61 -2.42
C LEU A 92 -19.31 21.78 -1.59
N GLN A 93 -20.20 22.60 -1.00
CA GLN A 93 -19.81 23.67 -0.08
C GLN A 93 -19.13 23.11 1.18
N VAL A 94 -19.69 22.06 1.80
CA VAL A 94 -19.08 21.38 2.96
C VAL A 94 -17.72 20.77 2.59
N GLN A 95 -17.60 20.14 1.42
CA GLN A 95 -16.32 19.62 0.92
C GLN A 95 -15.29 20.74 0.69
N LEU A 96 -15.69 21.88 0.11
CA LEU A 96 -14.80 23.01 -0.15
C LEU A 96 -14.31 23.68 1.14
N ILE A 97 -15.18 23.82 2.15
CA ILE A 97 -14.80 24.26 3.51
C ILE A 97 -13.80 23.29 4.13
N GLY A 98 -14.04 21.97 4.02
CA GLY A 98 -13.14 20.94 4.54
C GLY A 98 -11.78 20.90 3.83
N LEU A 99 -11.74 21.14 2.52
CA LEU A 99 -10.48 21.25 1.75
C LEU A 99 -9.72 22.52 2.10
N ARG A 100 -10.40 23.66 2.28
CA ARG A 100 -9.78 24.91 2.72
C ARG A 100 -9.17 24.76 4.11
N GLY A 101 -9.91 24.21 5.08
CA GLY A 101 -9.39 23.96 6.43
C GLY A 101 -8.17 23.03 6.46
N LYS A 102 -8.04 22.10 5.50
CA LYS A 102 -6.82 21.28 5.32
C LYS A 102 -5.65 22.08 4.77
N ALA A 103 -5.88 22.99 3.81
CA ALA A 103 -4.84 23.89 3.31
C ALA A 103 -4.36 24.85 4.41
N ASP A 104 -5.31 25.48 5.13
CA ASP A 104 -5.03 26.35 6.28
C ASP A 104 -4.31 25.60 7.43
N GLY A 105 -4.49 24.28 7.53
CA GLY A 105 -3.73 23.39 8.41
C GLY A 105 -2.29 23.19 7.92
N ALA A 106 -2.14 22.68 6.70
CA ALA A 106 -0.84 22.38 6.09
C ALA A 106 0.08 23.61 6.00
N GLU A 107 -0.46 24.81 5.77
CA GLU A 107 0.33 26.05 5.78
C GLU A 107 0.84 26.41 7.19
N ARG A 108 0.03 26.18 8.24
CA ARG A 108 0.47 26.36 9.63
C ARG A 108 1.54 25.36 10.02
N ASP A 109 1.42 24.11 9.57
CA ASP A 109 2.42 23.07 9.80
C ASP A 109 3.73 23.36 9.05
N LEU A 110 3.66 23.84 7.79
CA LEU A 110 4.81 24.29 7.02
C LEU A 110 5.53 25.44 7.73
N ARG A 111 4.82 26.51 8.08
CA ARG A 111 5.38 27.65 8.85
C ARG A 111 5.91 27.24 10.23
N ALA A 112 5.41 26.14 10.81
CA ALA A 112 5.93 25.58 12.06
C ALA A 112 7.16 24.67 11.87
N ALA A 113 7.33 24.05 10.70
CA ALA A 113 8.54 23.35 10.31
C ALA A 113 9.65 24.33 9.93
N GLU A 114 9.33 25.37 9.15
CA GLU A 114 10.23 26.47 8.81
C GLU A 114 10.82 27.11 10.07
N ARG A 115 10.00 27.46 11.07
CA ARG A 115 10.51 27.99 12.36
C ARG A 115 11.37 27.00 13.18
N LYS A 116 11.44 25.72 12.82
CA LYS A 116 12.36 24.73 13.43
C LYS A 116 13.66 24.58 12.66
N LEU A 117 13.73 25.07 11.43
CA LEU A 117 14.99 25.29 10.71
C LEU A 117 15.38 26.75 10.96
N PRO A 118 16.32 27.07 11.88
CA PRO A 118 16.86 28.42 11.96
C PRO A 118 17.39 28.80 10.56
N ALA A 119 16.86 29.89 10.00
CA ALA A 119 17.11 30.31 8.63
C ALA A 119 18.50 30.95 8.44
N ASP A 120 19.20 31.20 9.54
CA ASP A 120 20.58 31.68 9.58
C ASP A 120 21.56 30.55 9.94
N ASP A 121 22.75 30.71 9.37
CA ASP A 121 24.04 30.23 9.91
C ASP A 121 24.50 28.78 9.69
N ASP A 122 24.42 28.30 8.45
CA ASP A 122 25.31 27.23 7.98
C ASP A 122 26.81 27.60 8.12
N GLY A 123 27.15 28.90 8.03
CA GLY A 123 28.51 29.42 8.20
C GLY A 123 29.06 29.25 9.62
N ASP A 124 28.23 29.41 10.65
CA ASP A 124 28.59 29.09 12.04
C ASP A 124 28.68 27.60 12.25
N ARG A 125 27.74 26.81 11.70
CA ARG A 125 27.77 25.35 11.86
C ARG A 125 29.04 24.74 11.25
N LEU A 126 29.55 25.31 10.17
CA LEU A 126 30.86 25.00 9.61
C LEU A 126 32.02 25.52 10.48
N ALA A 127 31.94 26.75 11.02
CA ALA A 127 32.96 27.30 11.92
C ALA A 127 33.13 26.47 13.20
N ASP A 128 32.02 26.13 13.88
CA ASP A 128 31.93 25.22 15.03
C ASP A 128 32.55 23.86 14.73
N THR A 129 32.23 23.29 13.56
CA THR A 129 32.73 21.99 13.14
C THR A 129 34.24 22.04 12.88
N LEU A 130 34.74 23.12 12.29
CA LEU A 130 36.17 23.37 12.10
C LEU A 130 36.91 23.59 13.42
N GLU A 131 36.31 24.21 14.43
CA GLU A 131 36.91 24.35 15.75
C GLU A 131 36.99 23.02 16.50
N ARG A 132 35.92 22.21 16.47
CA ARG A 132 35.93 20.84 17.02
C ARG A 132 36.96 19.95 16.29
N ALA A 133 37.12 20.12 14.98
CA ALA A 133 38.16 19.44 14.20
C ALA A 133 39.58 19.90 14.62
N ARG A 134 39.82 21.20 14.78
CA ARG A 134 41.08 21.76 15.31
C ARG A 134 41.41 21.20 16.69
N ALA A 135 40.47 21.21 17.63
CA ALA A 135 40.67 20.69 18.99
C ALA A 135 40.94 19.17 19.00
N SER A 136 40.43 18.43 18.01
CA SER A 136 40.67 16.98 17.88
C SER A 136 42.03 16.68 17.24
N LEU A 137 42.38 17.37 16.15
CA LEU A 137 43.64 17.17 15.42
C LEU A 137 44.86 17.73 16.17
N ALA A 138 44.69 18.77 16.99
CA ALA A 138 45.74 19.28 17.87
C ALA A 138 46.23 18.22 18.88
N LYS A 139 45.37 17.30 19.33
CA LYS A 139 45.76 16.16 20.20
C LYS A 139 46.66 15.15 19.49
N LEU A 140 46.69 15.17 18.16
CA LEU A 140 47.57 14.36 17.31
C LEU A 140 48.79 15.17 16.81
N GLY A 141 49.01 16.38 17.34
CA GLY A 141 50.08 17.29 16.93
C GLY A 141 49.82 18.05 15.61
N LEU A 142 48.67 17.84 14.97
CA LEU A 142 48.32 18.41 13.67
C LEU A 142 47.68 19.79 13.82
N LYS A 143 48.10 20.74 12.98
CA LYS A 143 47.64 22.14 13.01
C LYS A 143 46.97 22.51 11.69
N LEU A 144 45.75 23.04 11.80
CA LEU A 144 44.98 23.57 10.67
C LEU A 144 45.04 25.10 10.64
N PRO A 145 44.87 25.73 9.47
CA PRO A 145 44.66 27.17 9.39
C PRO A 145 43.39 27.59 10.14
N ALA A 146 43.41 28.82 10.66
CA ALA A 146 42.20 29.54 11.03
C ALA A 146 41.42 29.90 9.75
N ALA A 147 40.10 29.82 9.82
CA ALA A 147 39.17 30.27 8.78
C ALA A 147 38.23 31.29 9.42
N LYS A 148 37.84 32.33 8.69
CA LYS A 148 36.95 33.36 9.21
C LYS A 148 35.50 32.85 9.27
N LYS A 149 34.71 33.40 10.20
CA LYS A 149 33.26 33.16 10.27
C LYS A 149 32.59 33.89 9.10
N GLY A 150 31.71 33.21 8.37
CA GLY A 150 31.06 33.74 7.16
C GLY A 150 31.90 33.75 5.87
N ASP A 151 33.11 33.16 5.87
CA ASP A 151 33.98 33.04 4.70
C ASP A 151 33.94 31.58 4.18
N THR A 152 32.94 31.27 3.36
CA THR A 152 32.63 29.90 2.92
C THR A 152 33.80 29.23 2.20
N ASP A 153 34.55 29.97 1.38
CA ASP A 153 35.69 29.43 0.63
C ASP A 153 36.88 29.12 1.57
N ALA A 154 37.19 30.01 2.51
CA ALA A 154 38.21 29.72 3.52
C ALA A 154 37.80 28.58 4.46
N GLN A 155 36.51 28.46 4.79
CA GLN A 155 35.97 27.35 5.57
C GLN A 155 36.06 26.02 4.81
N ALA A 156 35.67 25.98 3.54
CA ALA A 156 35.77 24.80 2.69
C ALA A 156 37.23 24.34 2.52
N ALA A 157 38.15 25.27 2.25
CA ALA A 157 39.58 24.97 2.14
C ALA A 157 40.19 24.49 3.46
N ALA A 158 39.75 25.02 4.61
CA ALA A 158 40.17 24.54 5.92
C ALA A 158 39.59 23.14 6.23
N LEU A 159 38.37 22.85 5.79
CA LEU A 159 37.72 21.54 5.97
C LEU A 159 38.37 20.47 5.10
N GLN A 160 38.69 20.77 3.84
CA GLN A 160 39.43 19.88 2.97
C GLN A 160 40.79 19.50 3.59
N ARG A 161 41.56 20.51 4.03
CA ARG A 161 42.84 20.28 4.74
C ARG A 161 42.67 19.48 6.03
N ALA A 162 41.53 19.56 6.70
CA ALA A 162 41.22 18.71 7.86
C ALA A 162 41.16 17.24 7.48
N PHE A 163 40.45 16.89 6.41
CA PHE A 163 40.38 15.50 5.92
C PHE A 163 41.71 15.01 5.36
N GLU A 164 42.44 15.84 4.59
CA GLU A 164 43.77 15.52 4.05
C GLU A 164 44.80 15.19 5.15
N GLN A 165 44.74 15.87 6.29
CA GLN A 165 45.61 15.57 7.46
C GLN A 165 45.05 14.44 8.33
N ALA A 166 43.73 14.36 8.53
CA ALA A 166 43.10 13.38 9.41
C ALA A 166 43.14 11.95 8.83
N ALA A 167 42.88 11.76 7.54
CA ALA A 167 42.83 10.44 6.92
C ALA A 167 44.13 9.62 7.08
N PRO A 168 45.34 10.13 6.75
CA PRO A 168 46.59 9.39 6.96
C PRO A 168 46.91 9.20 8.45
N ALA A 169 46.55 10.15 9.32
CA ALA A 169 46.73 10.01 10.76
C ALA A 169 45.85 8.89 11.34
N LEU A 170 44.57 8.82 10.94
CA LEU A 170 43.64 7.76 11.33
C LEU A 170 44.09 6.39 10.80
N ALA A 171 44.58 6.30 9.56
CA ALA A 171 45.16 5.07 9.02
C ALA A 171 46.38 4.62 9.87
N GLN A 172 47.25 5.56 10.26
CA GLN A 172 48.38 5.27 11.16
C GLN A 172 47.97 4.89 12.58
N LEU A 173 46.84 5.40 13.09
CA LEU A 173 46.28 5.08 14.41
C LEU A 173 45.45 3.79 14.42
N GLY A 174 45.02 3.30 13.26
CA GLY A 174 44.39 1.97 13.09
C GLY A 174 45.39 0.85 12.75
N ALA A 175 46.60 1.20 12.30
CA ALA A 175 47.62 0.22 11.91
C ALA A 175 48.08 -0.64 13.10
N VAL A 176 48.17 -1.95 12.87
CA VAL A 176 48.80 -2.88 13.82
C VAL A 176 50.32 -2.75 13.72
N ARG A 177 50.99 -2.48 14.84
CA ARG A 177 52.46 -2.29 14.92
C ARG A 177 53.07 -3.30 15.88
N VAL A 178 54.22 -3.86 15.54
CA VAL A 178 54.90 -4.88 16.35
C VAL A 178 56.26 -4.34 16.80
N THR A 179 56.45 -4.16 18.10
CA THR A 179 57.70 -3.65 18.69
C THR A 179 58.36 -4.73 19.57
N PRO A 180 59.70 -4.85 19.59
CA PRO A 180 60.39 -5.67 20.60
C PRO A 180 60.26 -5.02 21.98
N GLY A 181 60.04 -5.82 23.03
CA GLY A 181 59.99 -5.29 24.39
C GLY A 181 59.70 -6.33 25.46
N HIS A 182 59.44 -5.85 26.67
CA HIS A 182 59.11 -6.68 27.83
C HIS A 182 57.70 -6.37 28.31
N PHE A 183 57.00 -7.40 28.77
CA PHE A 183 55.68 -7.29 29.39
C PHE A 183 55.59 -8.21 30.59
N PHE A 184 54.57 -8.01 31.43
CA PHE A 184 54.29 -8.88 32.56
C PHE A 184 53.13 -9.81 32.20
N ILE A 185 53.25 -11.09 32.55
CA ILE A 185 52.17 -12.07 32.41
C ILE A 185 51.40 -12.20 33.75
N SER A 186 50.32 -12.99 33.77
CA SER A 186 49.41 -13.09 34.92
C SER A 186 50.00 -13.72 36.18
N ASP A 187 51.18 -14.35 36.11
CA ASP A 187 51.94 -14.81 37.28
C ASP A 187 52.86 -13.71 37.88
N GLY A 188 52.86 -12.50 37.30
CA GLY A 188 53.68 -11.36 37.73
C GLY A 188 55.12 -11.37 37.21
N SER A 189 55.58 -12.44 36.54
CA SER A 189 56.91 -12.49 35.94
C SER A 189 57.01 -11.61 34.70
N ARG A 190 58.21 -11.05 34.47
CA ARG A 190 58.53 -10.24 33.30
C ARG A 190 59.06 -11.14 32.18
N VAL A 191 58.37 -11.16 31.04
CA VAL A 191 58.75 -11.94 29.86
C VAL A 191 59.17 -11.01 28.72
N SER A 192 60.20 -11.41 27.99
CA SER A 192 60.68 -10.72 26.78
C SER A 192 59.95 -11.25 25.55
N GLY A 193 59.52 -10.37 24.66
CA GLY A 193 58.81 -10.79 23.45
C GLY A 193 58.50 -9.64 22.52
N LYS A 194 57.35 -9.73 21.84
CA LYS A 194 56.87 -8.71 20.90
C LYS A 194 55.59 -8.09 21.44
N LEU A 195 55.55 -6.78 21.58
CA LEU A 195 54.34 -6.02 21.88
C LEU A 195 53.64 -5.72 20.56
N VAL A 196 52.42 -6.22 20.42
CA VAL A 196 51.54 -5.95 19.29
C VAL A 196 50.58 -4.84 19.70
N HIS A 197 50.83 -3.64 19.20
CA HIS A 197 49.92 -2.50 19.33
C HIS A 197 48.82 -2.63 18.29
N VAL A 198 47.56 -2.79 18.72
CA VAL A 198 46.38 -2.74 17.86
C VAL A 198 45.84 -1.32 17.90
N GLY A 199 46.39 -0.51 17.00
CA GLY A 199 46.11 0.92 16.94
C GLY A 199 46.42 1.64 18.25
N ALA A 200 45.56 2.59 18.62
CA ALA A 200 45.69 3.41 19.83
C ALA A 200 45.01 2.84 21.09
N VAL A 201 44.33 1.69 21.02
CA VAL A 201 43.41 1.22 22.08
C VAL A 201 43.99 0.06 22.90
N ALA A 202 44.71 -0.87 22.26
CA ALA A 202 45.21 -2.07 22.92
C ALA A 202 46.67 -2.35 22.55
N THR A 203 47.43 -2.89 23.51
CA THR A 203 48.75 -3.48 23.27
C THR A 203 48.81 -4.81 23.99
N PHE A 204 49.10 -5.90 23.27
CA PHE A 204 49.25 -7.22 23.87
C PHE A 204 50.65 -7.78 23.63
N GLY A 205 51.23 -8.41 24.65
CA GLY A 205 52.52 -9.09 24.55
C GLY A 205 52.35 -10.51 24.04
N ILE A 206 53.12 -10.89 23.00
CA ILE A 206 53.31 -12.28 22.61
C ILE A 206 54.75 -12.71 22.91
N SER A 207 54.89 -13.92 23.44
CA SER A 207 56.17 -14.60 23.68
C SER A 207 56.04 -16.06 23.25
N ASN A 208 57.15 -16.71 22.91
CA ASN A 208 57.16 -18.10 22.45
C ASN A 208 57.19 -19.12 23.61
N ASP A 209 57.17 -18.66 24.87
CA ASP A 209 56.91 -19.49 26.04
C ASP A 209 55.51 -20.12 25.90
N GLY A 210 55.47 -21.42 25.60
CA GLY A 210 54.24 -22.17 25.25
C GLY A 210 53.19 -22.35 26.36
N ARG A 211 53.15 -21.46 27.36
CA ARG A 211 52.25 -21.47 28.51
C ARG A 211 50.82 -21.03 28.12
N HIS A 212 50.15 -21.88 27.34
CA HIS A 212 48.71 -21.85 27.01
C HIS A 212 48.10 -20.47 26.72
N ALA A 213 48.33 -19.95 25.51
CA ALA A 213 47.84 -18.65 25.03
C ALA A 213 46.30 -18.46 25.01
N GLY A 214 45.53 -19.48 25.38
CA GLY A 214 44.13 -19.39 25.77
C GLY A 214 43.90 -20.19 27.04
N GLY A 215 43.83 -19.51 28.19
CA GLY A 215 43.56 -20.13 29.50
C GLY A 215 42.11 -20.61 29.64
N LEU A 216 41.65 -20.79 30.88
CA LEU A 216 40.30 -21.32 31.23
C LEU A 216 39.15 -20.71 30.40
N ILE A 217 39.24 -19.40 30.09
CA ILE A 217 38.28 -18.63 29.28
C ILE A 217 38.08 -19.23 27.88
N GLY A 218 39.14 -19.74 27.24
CA GLY A 218 39.06 -20.32 25.89
C GLY A 218 38.18 -21.57 25.84
N TRP A 219 38.27 -22.42 26.87
CA TRP A 219 37.42 -23.61 26.99
C TRP A 219 35.96 -23.27 27.21
N VAL A 220 35.65 -22.20 27.97
CA VAL A 220 34.26 -21.73 28.17
C VAL A 220 33.60 -21.37 26.85
N ILE A 221 34.32 -20.67 25.96
CA ILE A 221 33.81 -20.29 24.63
C ILE A 221 33.52 -21.53 23.77
N VAL A 222 34.41 -22.52 23.78
CA VAL A 222 34.22 -23.78 23.03
C VAL A 222 33.01 -24.57 23.53
N VAL A 223 32.85 -24.69 24.86
CA VAL A 223 31.70 -25.41 25.47
C VAL A 223 30.38 -24.70 25.18
N LEU A 224 30.32 -23.36 25.28
CA LEU A 224 29.12 -22.59 24.94
C LEU A 224 28.79 -22.68 23.44
N GLY A 225 29.79 -22.64 22.57
CA GLY A 225 29.62 -22.84 21.12
C GLY A 225 29.04 -24.22 20.78
N LEU A 226 29.54 -25.27 21.42
CA LEU A 226 29.04 -26.64 21.26
C LEU A 226 27.59 -26.77 21.75
N ALA A 227 27.25 -26.17 22.90
CA ALA A 227 25.89 -26.18 23.44
C ALA A 227 24.89 -25.42 22.54
N ALA A 228 25.30 -24.27 21.98
CA ALA A 228 24.50 -23.52 21.01
C ALA A 228 24.28 -24.32 19.71
N LEU A 229 25.33 -24.99 19.19
CA LEU A 229 25.23 -25.87 18.03
C LEU A 229 24.25 -27.03 18.26
N ALA A 230 24.32 -27.68 19.44
CA ALA A 230 23.41 -28.76 19.82
C ALA A 230 21.94 -28.29 19.89
N MET A 231 21.68 -27.10 20.42
CA MET A 231 20.35 -26.47 20.43
C MET A 231 19.82 -26.21 19.02
N ILE A 232 20.67 -25.72 18.11
CA ILE A 232 20.31 -25.49 16.70
C ILE A 232 19.98 -26.82 16.00
N LEU A 233 20.83 -27.85 16.16
CA LEU A 233 20.62 -29.18 15.58
C LEU A 233 19.32 -29.83 16.11
N GLY A 234 19.06 -29.75 17.41
CA GLY A 234 17.81 -30.23 18.01
C GLY A 234 16.58 -29.53 17.42
N ARG A 235 16.64 -28.19 17.26
CA ARG A 235 15.54 -27.42 16.64
C ARG A 235 15.30 -27.78 15.17
N VAL A 236 16.38 -27.99 14.39
CA VAL A 236 16.29 -28.46 13.00
C VAL A 236 15.66 -29.84 12.90
N LEU A 237 16.07 -30.78 13.77
CA LEU A 237 15.52 -32.14 13.80
C LEU A 237 14.03 -32.15 14.16
N ILE A 238 13.62 -31.41 15.19
CA ILE A 238 12.21 -31.29 15.60
C ILE A 238 11.37 -30.69 14.48
N LEU A 239 11.84 -29.60 13.84
CA LEU A 239 11.12 -28.95 12.74
C LEU A 239 11.01 -29.86 11.51
N GLY A 240 12.07 -30.60 11.17
CA GLY A 240 12.07 -31.56 10.06
C GLY A 240 11.06 -32.70 10.27
N VAL A 241 11.05 -33.31 11.46
CA VAL A 241 10.08 -34.38 11.81
C VAL A 241 8.64 -33.87 11.84
N ALA A 242 8.41 -32.66 12.36
CA ALA A 242 7.09 -32.04 12.36
C ALA A 242 6.59 -31.73 10.93
N ALA A 243 7.45 -31.14 10.09
CA ALA A 243 7.10 -30.81 8.70
C ALA A 243 6.83 -32.05 7.84
N ALA A 244 7.63 -33.12 8.01
CA ALA A 244 7.42 -34.39 7.29
C ALA A 244 6.06 -35.03 7.63
N ARG A 245 5.70 -35.06 8.92
CA ARG A 245 4.38 -35.54 9.39
C ARG A 245 3.22 -34.68 8.88
N GLY A 246 3.41 -33.35 8.82
CA GLY A 246 2.41 -32.42 8.29
C GLY A 246 2.10 -32.61 6.81
N ARG A 247 3.13 -32.80 5.96
CA ARG A 247 2.96 -33.03 4.52
C ARG A 247 2.20 -34.32 4.23
N GLY A 248 2.65 -35.45 4.78
CA GLY A 248 1.98 -36.74 4.54
C GLY A 248 0.51 -36.77 4.99
N LEU A 249 0.12 -35.93 5.96
CA LEU A 249 -1.28 -35.74 6.33
C LEU A 249 -2.06 -34.93 5.27
N ALA A 250 -1.47 -33.84 4.76
CA ALA A 250 -2.07 -33.01 3.71
C ALA A 250 -2.22 -33.77 2.38
N ASP A 251 -1.19 -34.50 1.95
CA ASP A 251 -1.18 -35.31 0.74
C ASP A 251 -2.28 -36.39 0.79
N ALA A 252 -2.40 -37.07 1.94
CA ALA A 252 -3.46 -38.05 2.18
C ALA A 252 -4.86 -37.41 2.17
N PHE A 253 -5.01 -36.25 2.80
CA PHE A 253 -6.28 -35.51 2.83
C PHE A 253 -6.71 -35.05 1.43
N GLU A 254 -5.79 -34.48 0.64
CA GLU A 254 -6.07 -34.08 -0.74
C GLU A 254 -6.55 -35.26 -1.59
N SER A 255 -5.92 -36.44 -1.43
CA SER A 255 -6.34 -37.64 -2.16
C SER A 255 -7.78 -38.08 -1.83
N LEU A 256 -8.18 -38.02 -0.55
CA LEU A 256 -9.52 -38.41 -0.12
C LEU A 256 -10.59 -37.40 -0.57
N VAL A 257 -10.29 -36.10 -0.54
CA VAL A 257 -11.18 -35.05 -1.04
C VAL A 257 -11.35 -35.13 -2.55
N ARG A 258 -10.27 -35.34 -3.31
CA ARG A 258 -10.33 -35.57 -4.78
C ARG A 258 -11.16 -36.80 -5.16
N MET A 259 -11.25 -37.80 -4.29
CA MET A 259 -12.10 -38.99 -4.47
C MET A 259 -13.53 -38.82 -3.95
N GLY A 260 -13.89 -37.67 -3.36
CA GLY A 260 -15.21 -37.42 -2.77
C GLY A 260 -15.50 -38.19 -1.47
N ARG A 261 -14.51 -38.85 -0.86
CA ARG A 261 -14.67 -39.76 0.29
C ARG A 261 -14.64 -38.98 1.61
N LEU A 262 -15.62 -38.08 1.78
CA LEU A 262 -15.64 -37.09 2.88
C LEU A 262 -15.67 -37.74 4.28
N ASP A 263 -16.42 -38.82 4.49
CA ASP A 263 -16.46 -39.52 5.79
C ASP A 263 -15.13 -40.17 6.17
N GLU A 264 -14.40 -40.70 5.18
CA GLU A 264 -13.07 -41.25 5.41
C GLU A 264 -12.06 -40.15 5.73
N ALA A 265 -12.15 -39.01 5.04
CA ALA A 265 -11.38 -37.80 5.37
C ALA A 265 -11.70 -37.30 6.80
N ARG A 266 -12.98 -37.32 7.20
CA ARG A 266 -13.45 -36.98 8.57
C ARG A 266 -12.87 -37.96 9.60
N SER A 267 -12.80 -39.25 9.27
CA SER A 267 -12.14 -40.26 10.10
C SER A 267 -10.63 -40.06 10.21
N ALA A 268 -9.96 -39.65 9.12
CA ALA A 268 -8.53 -39.39 9.09
C ALA A 268 -8.17 -38.14 9.89
N ALA A 269 -8.89 -37.04 9.70
CA ALA A 269 -8.74 -35.81 10.48
C ALA A 269 -8.99 -36.03 11.98
N ARG A 270 -9.91 -36.93 12.36
CA ARG A 270 -10.14 -37.30 13.77
C ARG A 270 -9.05 -38.20 14.38
N ARG A 271 -8.25 -38.89 13.55
CA ARG A 271 -7.01 -39.59 13.97
C ARG A 271 -5.77 -38.69 13.91
N ALA A 272 -5.86 -37.50 13.31
CA ALA A 272 -4.75 -36.59 13.11
C ALA A 272 -4.49 -35.71 14.33
N GLY A 273 -3.32 -35.90 14.97
CA GLY A 273 -2.83 -35.00 16.02
C GLY A 273 -2.21 -33.70 15.48
N GLY A 274 -1.99 -32.74 16.37
CA GLY A 274 -1.35 -31.46 16.07
C GLY A 274 -2.31 -30.35 15.62
N SER A 275 -1.77 -29.27 15.06
CA SER A 275 -2.54 -28.11 14.62
C SER A 275 -3.31 -28.36 13.31
N ILE A 276 -2.62 -28.88 12.29
CA ILE A 276 -3.22 -29.16 10.97
C ILE A 276 -4.43 -30.11 11.11
N GLY A 277 -4.31 -31.18 11.92
CA GLY A 277 -5.42 -32.11 12.18
C GLY A 277 -6.64 -31.44 12.84
N ARG A 278 -6.41 -30.51 13.78
CA ARG A 278 -7.48 -29.75 14.45
C ARG A 278 -8.18 -28.77 13.51
N VAL A 279 -7.45 -28.03 12.68
CA VAL A 279 -8.03 -27.13 11.66
C VAL A 279 -8.80 -27.95 10.62
N LEU A 280 -8.22 -29.01 10.04
CA LEU A 280 -8.89 -29.89 9.09
C LEU A 280 -10.20 -30.46 9.65
N ARG A 281 -10.19 -30.88 10.92
CA ARG A 281 -11.41 -31.34 11.61
C ARG A 281 -12.44 -30.23 11.74
N ALA A 282 -12.06 -29.00 12.08
CA ALA A 282 -12.99 -27.87 12.16
C ALA A 282 -13.63 -27.53 10.80
N THR A 283 -12.86 -27.61 9.70
CA THR A 283 -13.36 -27.46 8.33
C THR A 283 -14.36 -28.56 7.97
N LEU A 284 -14.00 -29.82 8.20
CA LEU A 284 -14.86 -30.98 7.87
C LEU A 284 -16.13 -31.06 8.74
N ASP A 285 -16.03 -30.69 10.01
CA ASP A 285 -17.18 -30.61 10.92
C ASP A 285 -18.03 -29.34 10.68
N GLY A 286 -17.69 -28.50 9.69
CA GLY A 286 -18.45 -27.32 9.26
C GLY A 286 -18.83 -27.29 7.78
N ILE A 287 -18.55 -28.34 6.99
CA ILE A 287 -18.68 -28.31 5.51
C ILE A 287 -20.13 -28.15 4.99
N GLU A 288 -21.11 -28.39 5.86
CA GLU A 288 -22.55 -28.23 5.59
C GLU A 288 -23.06 -26.78 5.85
N LEU A 289 -22.22 -25.90 6.39
CA LEU A 289 -22.57 -24.51 6.73
C LEU A 289 -22.56 -23.59 5.50
N PRO A 290 -23.30 -22.47 5.54
CA PRO A 290 -23.11 -21.36 4.60
C PRO A 290 -21.65 -20.90 4.58
N ARG A 291 -21.13 -20.57 3.38
CA ARG A 291 -19.70 -20.27 3.15
C ARG A 291 -19.10 -19.28 4.15
N GLU A 292 -19.81 -18.22 4.46
CA GLU A 292 -19.42 -17.17 5.43
C GLU A 292 -19.15 -17.76 6.82
N GLN A 293 -20.05 -18.59 7.34
CA GLN A 293 -19.92 -19.27 8.64
C GLN A 293 -18.83 -20.35 8.65
N LEU A 294 -18.53 -20.96 7.50
CA LEU A 294 -17.39 -21.86 7.34
C LEU A 294 -16.06 -21.09 7.35
N GLU A 295 -15.98 -19.95 6.66
CA GLU A 295 -14.80 -19.09 6.65
C GLU A 295 -14.50 -18.50 8.05
N ASP A 296 -15.53 -18.09 8.80
CA ASP A 296 -15.42 -17.70 10.22
C ASP A 296 -14.89 -18.85 11.09
N ARG A 297 -15.51 -20.04 11.01
CA ARG A 297 -15.14 -21.21 11.83
C ARG A 297 -13.73 -21.73 11.55
N VAL A 298 -13.28 -21.66 10.30
CA VAL A 298 -11.89 -22.00 9.93
C VAL A 298 -10.93 -20.92 10.42
N SER A 299 -11.30 -19.64 10.36
CA SER A 299 -10.50 -18.54 10.89
C SER A 299 -10.33 -18.63 12.41
N GLU A 300 -11.41 -18.91 13.15
CA GLU A 300 -11.37 -19.18 14.59
C GLU A 300 -10.46 -20.37 14.92
N ALA A 301 -10.59 -21.49 14.18
CA ALA A 301 -9.74 -22.67 14.37
C ALA A 301 -8.26 -22.38 14.08
N MET A 302 -7.95 -21.55 13.08
CA MET A 302 -6.57 -21.14 12.80
C MET A 302 -6.02 -20.20 13.89
N LEU A 303 -6.82 -19.26 14.40
CA LEU A 303 -6.45 -18.37 15.51
C LEU A 303 -6.23 -19.15 16.82
N ALA A 304 -7.01 -20.20 17.07
CA ALA A 304 -6.83 -21.09 18.23
C ALA A 304 -5.53 -21.92 18.18
N GLU A 305 -4.97 -22.13 16.98
CA GLU A 305 -3.70 -22.84 16.77
C GLU A 305 -2.48 -21.90 16.63
N GLN A 306 -2.68 -20.57 16.59
CA GLN A 306 -1.56 -19.64 16.64
C GLN A 306 -0.91 -19.68 18.03
N PRO A 307 0.41 -19.91 18.14
CA PRO A 307 1.10 -19.83 19.42
C PRO A 307 1.04 -18.39 19.92
N ARG A 308 0.40 -18.18 21.08
CA ARG A 308 0.43 -16.90 21.79
C ARG A 308 1.88 -16.65 22.23
N LEU A 309 2.48 -15.61 21.65
CA LEU A 309 3.80 -15.07 21.98
C LEU A 309 3.75 -14.25 23.26
#